data_AF-A0A924UY68-F1
#
_entry.id   AF-A0A924UY68-F1
#
_cell.length_a   1.000
_cell.length_b   1.000
_cell.length_c   1.000
_cell.angle_alpha   90.00
_cell.angle_beta   90.00
_cell.angle_gamma   90.00
#
_symmetry.space_group_name_H-M   'P 1'
#
loop_
_entity.id
_entity.type
_entity.pdbx_description
1 polymer ?
#
loop_
_entity_poly.entity_id
_entity_poly.type
_entity_poly.pdbx_seq_one_letter_code
_entity_poly.pdbx_strand_id
1 'polypeptide(L)' 'KQTVTFQITTEDLKFYNSDLQFVAEPGQFEIYVGGNSNAELKTVFELVP' A
#
# COMPACT_ATOMS: atom_id res chain seq x y z
N LYS A 1 7.43 -21.77 12.95
CA LYS A 1 6.67 -20.54 12.65
C LYS A 1 7.67 -19.43 12.41
N GLN A 2 7.55 -18.70 11.32
CA GLN A 2 8.43 -17.59 10.96
C GLN A 2 7.60 -16.32 10.89
N THR A 3 8.10 -15.23 11.46
CA THR A 3 7.54 -13.90 11.23
C THR A 3 8.27 -13.27 10.04
N VAL A 4 7.50 -12.73 9.10
CA VAL A 4 8.02 -11.96 7.96
C VAL A 4 7.53 -10.54 8.12
N THR A 5 8.45 -9.57 8.06
CA THR A 5 8.16 -8.16 8.26
C THR A 5 8.41 -7.41 6.95
N PHE A 6 7.44 -6.59 6.56
CA PHE A 6 7.55 -5.66 5.44
C PHE A 6 7.51 -4.24 5.97
N GLN A 7 8.33 -3.36 5.41
CA GLN A 7 8.27 -1.93 5.66
C GLN A 7 7.62 -1.27 4.45
N ILE A 8 6.58 -0.46 4.71
CA ILE A 8 5.91 0.34 3.69
C ILE A 8 6.23 1.81 3.98
N THR A 9 6.64 2.54 2.96
CA THR A 9 6.97 3.96 3.00
C THR A 9 6.07 4.75 2.06
N THR A 10 6.01 6.06 2.21
CA THR A 10 5.23 6.92 1.30
C THR A 10 5.68 6.79 -0.16
N GLU A 11 6.95 6.46 -0.43
CA GLU A 11 7.45 6.23 -1.80
C GLU A 11 6.79 5.03 -2.47
N ASP A 12 6.46 3.97 -1.72
CA ASP A 12 5.80 2.77 -2.23
C ASP A 12 4.33 3.03 -2.62
N LEU A 13 3.75 4.13 -2.13
CA LEU A 13 2.35 4.52 -2.37
C LEU A 13 2.20 5.47 -3.56
N LYS A 14 3.30 5.90 -4.18
CA LYS A 14 3.27 6.87 -5.27
C LYS A 14 2.77 6.25 -6.56
N PHE A 15 2.02 7.04 -7.30
CA PHE A 15 1.58 6.73 -8.66
C PHE A 15 1.61 8.00 -9.51
N TYR A 16 1.50 7.85 -10.83
CA TYR A 16 1.33 8.98 -11.73
C TYR A 16 -0.15 9.38 -11.76
N ASN A 17 -0.45 10.57 -11.23
CA ASN A 17 -1.79 11.14 -11.31
C ASN A 17 -2.11 11.65 -12.73
N SER A 18 -3.30 12.24 -12.93
CA SER A 18 -3.74 12.76 -14.23
C SER A 18 -2.84 13.87 -14.80
N ASP A 19 -2.10 14.57 -13.95
CA ASP A 19 -1.15 15.63 -14.32
C ASP A 19 0.27 15.09 -14.57
N LEU A 20 0.44 13.76 -14.63
CA LEU A 20 1.73 13.07 -14.76
C LEU A 20 2.70 13.35 -13.60
N GLN A 21 2.18 13.66 -12.41
CA GLN A 21 2.99 13.84 -11.21
C GLN A 21 3.13 12.52 -10.47
N PHE A 22 4.36 12.14 -10.10
CA PHE A 22 4.63 10.94 -9.32
C PHE A 22 4.48 11.23 -7.81
N VAL A 23 3.28 11.05 -7.29
CA VAL A 23 2.86 11.48 -5.94
C VAL A 23 2.03 10.40 -5.25
N ALA A 24 1.99 10.45 -3.91
CA ALA A 24 1.10 9.65 -3.10
C ALA A 24 0.03 10.60 -2.55
N GLU A 25 -1.24 10.30 -2.83
CA GLU A 25 -2.35 11.14 -2.41
C GLU A 25 -2.90 10.68 -1.04
N PRO A 26 -3.22 11.59 -0.11
CA PRO A 26 -3.86 11.23 1.15
C PRO A 26 -5.16 10.44 0.94
N GLY A 27 -5.38 9.42 1.76
CA GLY A 27 -6.53 8.54 1.64
C GLY A 27 -6.30 7.14 2.19
N GLN A 28 -7.30 6.29 2.01
CA GLN A 28 -7.27 4.91 2.49
C GLN A 28 -6.52 3.99 1.52
N PHE A 29 -5.62 3.18 2.07
CA PHE A 29 -4.93 2.11 1.36
C PHE A 29 -5.29 0.76 1.99
N GLU A 30 -5.53 -0.23 1.14
CA GLU A 30 -5.72 -1.62 1.57
C GLU A 30 -4.43 -2.42 1.33
N ILE A 31 -3.95 -3.11 2.36
CA ILE A 31 -2.81 -4.01 2.27
C ILE A 31 -3.29 -5.45 2.29
N TYR A 32 -2.85 -6.24 1.31
CA TYR A 32 -3.19 -7.65 1.14
C TYR A 32 -1.95 -8.54 1.34
N VAL A 33 -2.10 -9.66 2.03
CA VAL A 33 -1.01 -10.64 2.25
C VAL A 33 -1.50 -12.05 1.98
N GLY A 34 -0.81 -12.80 1.12
CA GLY A 34 -1.14 -14.19 0.82
C GLY A 34 -0.07 -14.91 0.00
N GLY A 35 -0.29 -16.19 -0.29
CA GLY A 35 0.64 -17.00 -1.09
C GLY A 35 0.55 -16.75 -2.61
N ASN A 36 -0.45 -15.98 -3.05
CA ASN A 36 -0.63 -15.51 -4.43
C ASN A 36 -1.46 -14.21 -4.42
N SER A 37 -1.72 -13.65 -5.60
CA SER A 37 -2.44 -12.38 -5.76
C SER A 37 -3.95 -12.45 -5.52
N ASN A 38 -4.53 -13.65 -5.35
CA ASN A 38 -5.93 -13.84 -4.94
C ASN A 38 -6.06 -13.95 -3.41
N ALA A 39 -5.33 -13.10 -2.68
CA ALA A 39 -5.24 -13.12 -1.22
C ALA A 39 -6.50 -12.53 -0.56
N GLU A 40 -6.91 -13.10 0.57
CA GLU A 40 -8.08 -12.63 1.34
C GLU A 40 -7.70 -11.88 2.63
N LEU A 41 -6.53 -12.18 3.21
CA LEU A 41 -6.06 -11.47 4.40
C LEU A 41 -5.70 -10.04 4.02
N LYS A 42 -6.44 -9.10 4.59
CA LYS A 42 -6.22 -7.68 4.37
C LYS A 42 -6.35 -6.84 5.63
N THR A 43 -5.73 -5.66 5.59
CA THR A 43 -5.91 -4.60 6.58
C THR A 43 -5.98 -3.25 5.85
N VAL A 44 -6.40 -2.21 6.56
CA VAL A 44 -6.51 -0.84 6.02
C VAL A 44 -5.67 0.12 6.85
N PHE A 45 -5.11 1.13 6.20
CA PHE A 45 -4.56 2.31 6.86
C PHE A 45 -4.90 3.57 6.06
N GLU A 46 -4.74 4.73 6.69
CA GLU A 46 -4.98 6.03 6.06
C GLU A 46 -3.67 6.80 5.97
N LEU A 47 -3.31 7.26 4.77
CA LEU A 47 -2.26 8.23 4.55
C LEU A 47 -2.86 9.61 4.84
N VAL A 48 -2.35 10.27 5.88
CA VAL A 48 -2.73 11.63 6.24
C VAL A 48 -1.80 12.65 5.58
N PRO A 49 -2.26 13.90 5.35
CA PRO A 49 -1.42 14.97 4.82
C PRO A 49 -0.17 15.28 5.65
#